data_AF-A0A432ST90-F1
#
_entry.id   AF-A0A432ST90-F1
#
_cell.length_a   1.000
_cell.length_b   1.000
_cell.length_c   1.000
_cell.angle_alpha   90.00
_cell.angle_beta   90.00
_cell.angle_gamma   90.00
#
_symmetry.space_group_name_H-M   'P 1'
#
loop_
_entity.id
_entity.type
_entity.pdbx_description
1 polymer ?
#
loop_
_entity_poly.entity_id
_entity_poly.type
_entity_poly.pdbx_seq_one_letter_code
_entity_poly.pdbx_strand_id
1 'polypeptide(L)'
;MNSLLAKLDLQEFITEYEQFLARPKPLFMEGDSNLHFKFIKKLTDYDFKAPPEVKNLDKELMYLKKQGRLRIYEIFEFVKIVQYFIYLKKYLHEGIVGEWLDKIVIPPE
;
A
#
# COMPACT_ATOMS: atom_id res chain seq x y z
N MET A 1 1.72 -19.38 12.60
CA MET A 1 2.35 -18.05 12.61
C MET A 1 2.20 -17.37 13.97
N ASN A 2 0.97 -17.25 14.50
CA ASN A 2 0.70 -16.63 15.82
C ASN A 2 1.50 -17.23 17.00
N SER A 3 1.73 -18.55 17.00
CA SER A 3 2.55 -19.23 18.02
C SER A 3 4.04 -18.91 17.94
N LEU A 4 4.56 -18.57 16.75
CA LEU A 4 5.95 -18.15 16.56
C LEU A 4 6.12 -16.69 16.97
N LEU A 5 5.18 -15.83 16.58
CA LEU A 5 5.17 -14.41 16.93
C LEU A 5 5.09 -14.20 18.45
N ALA A 6 4.27 -14.99 19.14
CA ALA A 6 4.20 -14.97 20.60
C ALA A 6 5.49 -15.45 21.27
N LYS A 7 6.17 -16.47 20.70
CA LYS A 7 7.46 -16.95 21.23
C LYS A 7 8.59 -15.96 21.04
N LEU A 8 8.51 -15.12 20.01
CA LEU A 8 9.49 -14.09 19.69
C LEU A 8 9.14 -12.73 20.29
N ASP A 9 8.03 -12.64 21.02
CA ASP A 9 7.52 -11.40 21.63
C ASP A 9 7.28 -10.26 20.61
N LEU A 10 6.76 -10.61 19.42
CA LEU A 10 6.58 -9.67 18.31
C LEU A 10 5.13 -9.19 18.13
N GLN A 11 4.23 -9.51 19.07
CA GLN A 11 2.79 -9.25 18.88
C GLN A 11 2.47 -7.75 18.86
N GLU A 12 3.03 -6.98 19.78
CA GLU A 12 2.81 -5.53 19.84
C GLU A 12 3.40 -4.83 18.62
N PHE A 13 4.64 -5.19 18.27
CA PHE A 13 5.31 -4.68 17.07
C PHE A 13 4.49 -4.89 15.80
N ILE A 14 3.89 -6.07 15.63
CA ILE A 14 3.08 -6.37 14.45
C ILE A 14 1.78 -5.56 14.46
N THR A 15 1.17 -5.38 15.63
CA THR A 15 -0.04 -4.57 15.77
C THR A 15 0.23 -3.12 15.37
N GLU A 16 1.38 -2.57 15.77
CA GLU A 16 1.82 -1.24 15.36
C GLU A 16 2.14 -1.19 13.85
N TYR A 17 2.87 -2.18 13.34
CA TYR A 17 3.17 -2.30 11.91
C TYR A 17 1.91 -2.31 11.04
N GLU A 18 0.87 -3.04 11.44
CA GLU A 18 -0.39 -3.13 10.70
C GLU A 18 -1.12 -1.78 10.59
N GLN A 19 -0.91 -0.85 11.52
CA GLN A 19 -1.48 0.50 11.45
C GLN A 19 -0.89 1.35 10.31
N PHE A 20 0.32 1.01 9.84
CA PHE A 20 0.93 1.66 8.68
C PHE A 20 0.40 1.12 7.34
N LEU A 21 -0.47 0.11 7.36
CA LEU A 21 -1.01 -0.50 6.16
C LEU A 21 -2.45 -0.05 5.92
N ALA A 22 -2.79 0.24 4.65
CA ALA A 22 -4.16 0.58 4.27
C ALA A 22 -5.15 -0.59 4.45
N ARG A 23 -4.62 -1.82 4.48
CA ARG A 23 -5.35 -3.07 4.67
C ARG A 23 -4.43 -4.13 5.28
N PRO A 24 -4.96 -5.08 6.08
CA PRO A 24 -4.17 -6.21 6.58
C PRO A 24 -3.51 -6.97 5.42
N LYS A 25 -2.22 -7.24 5.55
CA LYS A 25 -1.44 -8.02 4.58
C LYS A 25 -0.60 -9.08 5.29
N PRO A 26 -0.29 -10.20 4.62
CA PRO A 26 0.67 -11.16 5.17
C PRO A 26 2.03 -10.50 5.42
N LEU A 27 2.71 -10.93 6.48
CA LEU A 27 4.04 -10.41 6.88
C LEU A 27 5.17 -10.78 5.91
N PHE A 28 4.96 -11.79 5.06
CA PHE A 28 5.95 -12.21 4.08
C PHE A 28 5.65 -11.59 2.71
N MET A 29 6.71 -11.16 2.02
CA MET A 29 6.65 -10.70 0.64
C MET A 29 7.28 -11.77 -0.26
N GLU A 30 6.56 -12.19 -1.30
CA GLU A 30 7.12 -13.06 -2.32
C GLU A 30 8.00 -12.26 -3.30
N GLY A 31 9.01 -12.89 -3.89
CA GLY A 31 9.91 -12.28 -4.88
C GLY A 31 11.35 -12.10 -4.40
N ASP A 32 12.10 -11.22 -5.08
CA ASP A 32 13.52 -10.98 -4.80
C ASP A 32 13.74 -10.16 -3.53
N SER A 33 14.29 -10.81 -2.50
CA SER A 33 14.62 -10.20 -1.21
C SER A 33 15.57 -9.00 -1.33
N ASN A 34 16.55 -9.05 -2.24
CA ASN A 34 17.51 -7.96 -2.41
C ASN A 34 16.84 -6.70 -2.95
N LEU A 35 15.88 -6.89 -3.87
CA LEU A 35 15.09 -5.81 -4.41
C LEU A 35 14.20 -5.20 -3.31
N HIS A 36 13.48 -6.02 -2.56
CA HIS A 36 12.64 -5.57 -1.44
C HIS A 36 13.44 -4.78 -0.41
N PHE A 37 14.60 -5.31 0.00
CA PHE A 37 15.49 -4.63 0.93
C PHE A 37 15.97 -3.27 0.40
N LYS A 38 16.31 -3.19 -0.90
CA LYS A 38 16.72 -1.93 -1.53
C LYS A 38 15.62 -0.88 -1.49
N PHE A 39 14.37 -1.26 -1.72
CA PHE A 39 13.21 -0.37 -1.61
C PHE A 39 12.96 0.07 -0.17
N ILE A 40 12.93 -0.88 0.78
CA ILE A 40 12.70 -0.59 2.20
C ILE A 40 13.76 0.38 2.72
N LYS A 41 15.04 0.11 2.45
CA LYS A 41 16.15 1.00 2.84
C LYS A 41 16.04 2.40 2.24
N LYS A 42 15.42 2.54 1.07
CA LYS A 42 15.17 3.86 0.48
C LYS A 42 13.97 4.55 1.08
N LEU A 43 12.94 3.81 1.47
CA LEU A 43 11.78 4.36 2.16
C LEU A 43 12.14 4.86 3.57
N THR A 44 13.13 4.26 4.25
CA THR A 44 13.59 4.74 5.57
C THR A 44 14.22 6.13 5.55
N ASP A 45 14.61 6.64 4.38
CA ASP A 45 15.17 7.99 4.22
C ASP A 45 14.06 9.07 4.29
N TYR A 46 12.77 8.67 4.28
CA TYR A 46 11.62 9.56 4.19
C TYR A 46 10.65 9.35 5.35
N ASP A 47 10.13 10.46 5.88
CA ASP A 47 9.02 10.43 6.85
C ASP A 47 7.71 10.75 6.12
N PHE A 48 6.88 9.73 5.87
CA PHE A 48 5.62 9.87 5.16
C PHE A 48 4.45 9.39 6.01
N LYS A 49 3.28 10.02 5.79
CA LYS A 49 2.07 9.69 6.55
C LYS A 49 1.56 8.30 6.15
N ALA A 50 1.08 7.54 7.11
CA ALA A 50 0.40 6.28 6.84
C ALA A 50 -0.81 6.48 5.89
N PRO A 51 -1.10 5.51 5.01
CA PRO A 51 -2.26 5.56 4.15
C PRO A 51 -3.56 5.48 4.96
N PRO A 52 -4.67 6.05 4.45
CA PRO A 52 -5.98 5.83 5.05
C PRO A 52 -6.39 4.36 4.96
N GLU A 53 -7.24 3.91 5.89
CA GLU A 53 -7.85 2.59 5.82
C GLU A 53 -8.77 2.48 4.59
N VAL A 54 -8.62 1.40 3.84
CA VAL A 54 -9.36 1.10 2.62
C VAL A 54 -9.98 -0.29 2.71
N LYS A 55 -11.24 -0.40 2.31
CA LYS A 55 -11.94 -1.69 2.24
C LYS A 55 -11.29 -2.63 1.23
N ASN A 56 -11.53 -3.93 1.36
CA ASN A 56 -11.16 -4.85 0.29
C ASN A 56 -12.02 -4.55 -0.96
N LEU A 57 -11.35 -4.28 -2.09
CA LEU A 57 -11.94 -3.90 -3.38
C LEU A 57 -11.89 -5.02 -4.43
N ASP A 58 -11.56 -6.27 -4.06
CA ASP A 58 -11.42 -7.39 -5.01
C ASP A 58 -12.72 -7.61 -5.82
N LYS A 59 -13.87 -7.47 -5.16
CA LYS A 59 -15.19 -7.61 -5.78
C LYS A 59 -15.51 -6.45 -6.72
N GLU A 60 -15.23 -5.23 -6.28
CA GLU A 60 -15.46 -3.99 -7.02
C GLU A 60 -14.56 -3.94 -8.26
N LEU A 61 -13.30 -4.37 -8.14
CA LEU A 61 -12.38 -4.58 -9.26
C LEU A 61 -12.91 -5.61 -10.26
N MET A 62 -13.48 -6.73 -9.77
CA MET A 62 -14.10 -7.73 -10.65
C MET A 62 -15.32 -7.15 -11.39
N TYR A 63 -16.15 -6.34 -10.73
CA TYR A 63 -17.27 -5.67 -11.38
C TYR A 63 -16.80 -4.69 -12.46
N LEU A 64 -15.79 -3.86 -12.18
CA LEU A 64 -15.22 -2.94 -13.17
C LEU A 64 -14.72 -3.68 -14.42
N LYS A 65 -14.02 -4.81 -14.24
CA LYS A 65 -13.58 -5.66 -15.36
C LYS A 65 -14.74 -6.18 -16.22
N LYS A 66 -15.92 -6.33 -15.64
CA LYS A 66 -17.15 -6.77 -16.31
C LYS A 66 -18.06 -5.61 -16.73
N GLN A 67 -17.53 -4.38 -16.79
CA GLN A 67 -18.28 -3.15 -17.11
C GLN A 67 -19.49 -2.92 -16.18
N GLY A 68 -19.39 -3.40 -14.93
CA GLY A 68 -20.37 -3.18 -13.88
C GLY A 68 -20.34 -1.75 -13.37
N ARG A 69 -21.47 -1.31 -12.79
CA ARG A 69 -21.59 0.00 -12.13
C ARG A 69 -21.23 -0.13 -10.66
N LEU A 70 -20.40 0.79 -10.17
CA LEU A 70 -20.09 0.91 -8.76
C LEU A 70 -20.98 1.95 -8.09
N ARG A 71 -21.24 1.75 -6.80
CA ARG A 71 -21.90 2.73 -5.94
C ARG A 71 -20.92 3.82 -5.54
N ILE A 72 -21.42 5.00 -5.22
CA ILE A 72 -20.57 6.16 -4.90
C ILE A 72 -19.57 5.89 -3.76
N TYR A 73 -19.98 5.12 -2.75
CA TYR A 73 -19.10 4.78 -1.64
C TYR A 73 -18.04 3.73 -2.01
N GLU A 74 -18.29 2.88 -3.01
CA GLU A 74 -17.29 1.95 -3.55
C GLU A 74 -16.25 2.73 -4.36
N ILE A 75 -16.70 3.71 -5.14
CA ILE A 75 -15.82 4.64 -5.89
C ILE A 75 -14.93 5.43 -4.92
N PHE A 76 -15.48 5.90 -3.80
CA PHE A 76 -14.73 6.67 -2.82
C PHE A 76 -13.54 5.91 -2.23
N GLU A 77 -13.64 4.59 -2.06
CA GLU A 77 -12.51 3.76 -1.60
C GLU A 77 -11.36 3.74 -2.64
N PHE A 78 -11.65 3.75 -3.94
CA PHE A 78 -10.61 3.92 -4.98
C PHE A 78 -10.00 5.33 -4.95
N VAL A 79 -10.82 6.35 -4.72
CA VAL A 79 -10.35 7.74 -4.64
C VAL A 79 -9.31 7.90 -3.53
N LYS A 80 -9.51 7.30 -2.35
CA LYS A 80 -8.53 7.30 -1.26
C LYS A 80 -7.16 6.77 -1.72
N ILE A 81 -7.14 5.66 -2.46
CA ILE A 81 -5.91 5.06 -2.99
C ILE A 81 -5.22 6.02 -3.95
N VAL A 82 -5.96 6.57 -4.92
CA VAL A 82 -5.41 7.48 -5.93
C VAL A 82 -4.85 8.75 -5.28
N GLN A 83 -5.60 9.35 -4.35
CA GLN A 83 -5.15 10.54 -3.61
C GLN A 83 -3.86 10.28 -2.82
N TYR A 84 -3.75 9.10 -2.21
CA TYR A 84 -2.54 8.73 -1.49
C TYR A 84 -1.33 8.56 -2.43
N PHE A 85 -1.50 7.97 -3.61
CA PHE A 85 -0.43 7.92 -4.61
C PHE A 85 -0.04 9.30 -5.15
N ILE A 86 -1.00 10.22 -5.32
CA ILE A 86 -0.69 11.62 -5.68
C ILE A 86 0.16 12.27 -4.58
N TYR A 87 -0.18 12.04 -3.30
CA TYR A 87 0.63 12.51 -2.17
C TYR A 87 2.04 11.91 -2.20
N LEU A 88 2.16 10.58 -2.36
CA LEU A 88 3.46 9.90 -2.42
C LEU A 88 4.31 10.41 -3.57
N LYS A 89 3.74 10.61 -4.77
CA LYS A 89 4.48 11.16 -5.92
C LYS A 89 5.07 12.54 -5.68
N LYS A 90 4.37 13.39 -4.93
CA LYS A 90 4.88 14.73 -4.57
C LYS A 90 6.05 14.64 -3.58
N TYR A 91 6.03 13.63 -2.70
CA TYR A 91 6.97 13.53 -1.60
C TYR A 91 8.20 12.65 -1.91
N LEU A 92 7.97 11.51 -2.57
CA LEU A 92 8.94 10.45 -2.86
C LEU A 92 9.35 10.46 -4.34
N HIS A 93 9.90 11.56 -4.83
CA HIS A 93 10.18 11.73 -6.25
C HIS A 93 11.63 11.36 -6.66
N GLU A 94 12.48 10.99 -5.71
CA GLU A 94 13.89 10.71 -5.99
C GLU A 94 14.24 9.21 -5.95
N GLY A 95 15.25 8.84 -6.75
CA GLY A 95 15.83 7.51 -6.78
C GLY A 95 14.87 6.41 -7.25
N ILE A 96 15.17 5.17 -6.84
CA ILE A 96 14.44 3.97 -7.29
C ILE A 96 12.94 4.00 -6.90
N VAL A 97 12.60 4.67 -5.80
CA VAL A 97 11.21 4.80 -5.35
C VAL A 97 10.45 5.77 -6.25
N GLY A 98 11.05 6.93 -6.56
CA GLY A 98 10.49 7.89 -7.52
C GLY A 98 10.31 7.30 -8.91
N GLU A 99 11.36 6.66 -9.45
CA GLU A 99 11.31 5.99 -10.76
C GLU A 99 10.22 4.91 -10.82
N TRP A 100 9.99 4.21 -9.70
CA TRP A 100 8.90 3.23 -9.62
C TRP A 100 7.53 3.90 -9.55
N LEU A 101 7.39 4.97 -8.76
CA LEU A 101 6.15 5.74 -8.65
C LEU A 101 5.77 6.38 -9.99
N ASP A 102 6.73 6.83 -10.79
CA ASP A 102 6.47 7.43 -12.10
C ASP A 102 5.77 6.50 -13.08
N LYS A 103 5.94 5.17 -12.94
CA LYS A 103 5.21 4.17 -13.72
C LYS A 103 3.71 4.18 -13.47
N ILE A 104 3.26 4.74 -12.34
CA ILE A 104 1.84 4.87 -12.01
C ILE A 104 1.29 6.10 -12.74
N VAL A 105 0.64 5.90 -13.89
CA VAL A 105 0.04 7.00 -14.66
C VAL A 105 -1.34 7.33 -14.10
N ILE A 106 -1.52 8.57 -13.67
CA ILE A 106 -2.81 9.14 -13.26
C ILE A 106 -3.18 10.17 -14.31
N PRO A 107 -4.22 9.94 -15.13
CA PRO A 107 -4.62 10.87 -16.19
C PRO A 107 -4.96 12.25 -15.63
N PRO A 108 -4.67 13.33 -16.38
CA PRO A 108 -5.19 14.65 -16.06
C PRO A 108 -6.72 14.67 -16.22
N GLU A 109 -7.37 15.63 -15.54
CA GLU A 109 -8.81 15.90 -15.61
C GLU A 109 -9.29 16.23 -17.03
#